data_AF-A0A847KZE3-F1
#
_entry.id   AF-A0A847KZE3-F1
#
_cell.length_a   1.000
_cell.length_b   1.000
_cell.length_c   1.000
_cell.angle_alpha   90.00
_cell.angle_beta   90.00
_cell.angle_gamma   90.00
#
_symmetry.space_group_name_H-M   'P 1'
#
loop_
_entity.id
_entity.type
_entity.pdbx_description
1 polymer ?
#
loop_
_entity_poly.entity_id
_entity_poly.type
_entity_poly.pdbx_seq_one_letter_code
_entity_poly.pdbx_strand_id
1 'polypeptide(L)'
;VRDAVKNGAKVSFLGSYNADQLHAMNAEIVAHPFNWVNELSSVLVKVAEMKGASIRPELTSVINSNTQNSEAVNILAEQLIKGEREWIVLGHDAISHPQFATLRVLAAELARITGAKLGYFTQGSNASGAAITGLTNAVANTASMIESPLKAYVLVGAIDPEFDFVDSAKTVKALETAEAVVAITPFASETLKRVANVILPGSAWTETSGSYVNLEGKVQSLQAASMPHGEARPIWKILRVLGNQLELSGFDYISSEDVLAKWMAANAAKLTETSNEVSSAAFSYKPLAVEGLLAVPTTSLYSTDAYVRRGIALQKTPLAKRARIAFNNAGDEGAVMPLLNSKNTFLSRISEKVAAGCVRIPTEYAGDTAFYQSIKGAN
;
A
#
# COMPACT_ATOMS: atom_id res chain seq x y z
N VAL A 1 12.20 -1.84 14.49
CA VAL A 1 12.89 -0.54 14.32
C VAL A 1 13.35 0.04 15.65
N ARG A 2 12.46 0.37 16.60
CA ARG A 2 12.83 0.95 17.91
C ARG A 2 13.96 0.20 18.62
N ASP A 3 13.89 -1.12 18.70
CA ASP A 3 14.95 -1.91 19.35
C ASP A 3 16.26 -1.90 18.56
N ALA A 4 16.22 -1.80 17.23
CA ALA A 4 17.44 -1.63 16.44
C ALA A 4 18.09 -0.26 16.73
N VAL A 5 17.28 0.81 16.85
CA VAL A 5 17.77 2.15 17.20
C VAL A 5 18.40 2.18 18.60
N LYS A 6 17.80 1.50 19.58
CA LYS A 6 18.40 1.32 20.92
C LYS A 6 19.76 0.63 20.87
N ASN A 7 19.98 -0.24 19.88
CA ASN A 7 21.25 -0.93 19.63
C ASN A 7 22.15 -0.19 18.61
N GLY A 8 21.92 1.11 18.40
CA GLY A 8 22.81 1.97 17.60
C GLY A 8 22.42 2.16 16.13
N ALA A 9 21.35 1.52 15.65
CA ALA A 9 20.90 1.72 14.28
C ALA A 9 20.46 3.16 14.04
N LYS A 10 20.89 3.73 12.91
CA LYS A 10 20.43 5.04 12.43
C LYS A 10 19.25 4.84 11.49
N VAL A 11 18.22 5.66 11.63
CA VAL A 11 17.00 5.61 10.81
C VAL A 11 16.78 7.00 10.25
N SER A 12 16.61 7.11 8.94
CA SER A 12 16.24 8.35 8.27
C SER A 12 14.96 8.15 7.49
N PHE A 13 14.23 9.24 7.26
CA PHE A 13 12.90 9.22 6.67
C PHE A 13 12.77 10.22 5.53
N LEU A 14 12.12 9.81 4.44
CA LEU A 14 11.62 10.66 3.37
C LEU A 14 10.12 10.39 3.23
N GLY A 15 9.29 11.42 3.33
CA GLY A 15 7.85 11.30 3.13
C GLY A 15 7.12 12.63 3.25
N SER A 16 5.78 12.58 3.32
CA SER A 16 4.92 13.78 3.38
C SER A 16 4.45 14.09 4.80
N TYR A 17 4.82 13.26 5.78
CA TYR A 17 4.39 13.41 7.16
C TYR A 17 5.43 12.92 8.16
N ASN A 18 5.84 13.79 9.06
CA ASN A 18 6.62 13.41 10.23
C ASN A 18 5.69 12.81 11.31
N ALA A 19 5.53 11.48 11.27
CA ALA A 19 4.88 10.74 12.34
C ALA A 19 5.84 10.57 13.54
N ASP A 20 5.30 10.62 14.76
CA ASP A 20 6.06 10.26 15.95
C ASP A 20 6.34 8.74 15.96
N GLN A 21 7.55 8.36 15.56
CA GLN A 21 7.98 6.97 15.46
C GLN A 21 8.45 6.37 16.80
N LEU A 22 8.38 7.14 17.91
CA LEU A 22 8.82 6.71 19.24
C LEU A 22 10.29 6.25 19.29
N HIS A 23 11.13 6.80 18.41
CA HIS A 23 12.59 6.70 18.40
C HIS A 23 13.18 7.95 17.73
N ALA A 24 14.46 8.23 17.97
CA ALA A 24 15.14 9.33 17.32
C ALA A 24 15.34 9.04 15.82
N MET A 25 15.20 10.07 14.99
CA MET A 25 15.59 10.05 13.58
C MET A 25 17.00 10.61 13.42
N ASN A 26 17.74 10.07 12.46
CA ASN A 26 19.05 10.55 12.06
C ASN A 26 18.91 11.72 11.08
N ALA A 27 18.01 11.60 10.10
CA ALA A 27 17.57 12.70 9.24
C ALA A 27 16.10 12.52 8.83
N GLU A 28 15.42 13.63 8.56
CA GLU A 28 14.03 13.64 8.10
C GLU A 28 13.89 14.63 6.94
N ILE A 29 13.33 14.16 5.83
CA ILE A 29 12.93 14.98 4.69
C ILE A 29 11.41 14.91 4.59
N VAL A 30 10.74 15.99 5.03
CA VAL A 30 9.29 16.15 4.89
C VAL A 30 9.02 17.00 3.66
N ALA A 31 8.65 16.35 2.56
CA ALA A 31 8.50 16.99 1.27
C ALA A 31 7.14 16.66 0.63
N HIS A 32 6.67 17.58 -0.21
CA HIS A 32 5.49 17.35 -1.05
C HIS A 32 5.72 16.06 -1.88
N PRO A 33 4.75 15.13 -1.97
CA PRO A 33 4.94 13.83 -2.65
C PRO A 33 5.54 13.94 -4.05
N PHE A 34 5.10 14.92 -4.83
CA PHE A 34 5.60 15.15 -6.19
C PHE A 34 7.07 15.59 -6.27
N ASN A 35 7.69 15.93 -5.13
CA ASN A 35 9.11 16.23 -5.03
C ASN A 35 9.94 15.04 -4.53
N TRP A 36 9.35 13.93 -4.07
CA TRP A 36 10.11 12.80 -3.53
C TRP A 36 11.11 12.20 -4.51
N VAL A 37 10.80 12.23 -5.81
CA VAL A 37 11.74 11.80 -6.85
C VAL A 37 13.00 12.67 -6.86
N ASN A 38 12.84 13.99 -6.71
CA ASN A 38 13.96 14.93 -6.66
C ASN A 38 14.75 14.82 -5.34
N GLU A 39 14.07 14.60 -4.21
CA GLU A 39 14.74 14.39 -2.92
C GLU A 39 15.58 13.11 -2.95
N LEU A 40 15.01 12.01 -3.44
CA LEU A 40 15.70 10.73 -3.53
C LEU A 40 16.83 10.76 -4.57
N SER A 41 16.65 11.47 -5.69
CA SER A 41 17.72 11.67 -6.67
C SER A 41 18.87 12.50 -6.11
N SER A 42 18.59 13.50 -5.26
CA SER A 42 19.62 14.29 -4.58
C SER A 42 20.46 13.43 -3.63
N VAL A 43 19.83 12.52 -2.88
CA VAL A 43 20.54 11.52 -2.06
C VAL A 43 21.40 10.60 -2.94
N LEU A 44 20.87 10.11 -4.06
CA LEU A 44 21.60 9.26 -5.01
C LEU A 44 22.85 9.94 -5.58
N VAL A 45 22.72 11.19 -6.03
CA VAL A 45 23.85 11.98 -6.53
C VAL A 45 24.91 12.13 -5.46
N LYS A 46 24.51 12.52 -4.24
CA LYS A 46 25.45 12.71 -3.16
C LYS A 46 26.20 11.42 -2.78
N VAL A 47 25.48 10.30 -2.75
CA VAL A 47 26.07 8.98 -2.51
C VAL A 47 27.06 8.61 -3.61
N ALA A 48 26.70 8.84 -4.87
CA ALA A 48 27.56 8.54 -6.01
C ALA A 48 28.86 9.38 -5.98
N GLU A 49 28.77 10.67 -5.69
CA GLU A 49 29.92 11.56 -5.50
C GLU A 49 30.86 11.05 -4.40
N MET A 50 30.31 10.72 -3.22
CA MET A 50 31.09 10.28 -2.07
C MET A 50 31.76 8.90 -2.27
N LYS A 51 31.15 8.02 -3.07
CA LYS A 51 31.71 6.70 -3.42
C LYS A 51 32.61 6.74 -4.65
N GLY A 52 32.63 7.84 -5.41
CA GLY A 52 33.27 7.89 -6.73
C GLY A 52 32.65 6.90 -7.73
N ALA A 53 31.35 6.63 -7.60
CA ALA A 53 30.64 5.66 -8.42
C ALA A 53 29.84 6.33 -9.53
N SER A 54 29.78 5.71 -10.71
CA SER A 54 28.91 6.17 -11.79
C SER A 54 27.46 5.75 -11.56
N ILE A 55 26.54 6.66 -11.83
CA ILE A 55 25.10 6.38 -11.88
C ILE A 55 24.74 5.85 -13.26
N ARG A 56 23.81 4.90 -13.32
CA ARG A 56 23.28 4.33 -14.56
C ARG A 56 22.80 5.42 -15.53
N PRO A 57 23.25 5.41 -16.82
CA PRO A 57 22.92 6.46 -17.78
C PRO A 57 21.42 6.69 -17.97
N GLU A 58 20.60 5.66 -17.83
CA GLU A 58 19.13 5.72 -17.98
C GLU A 58 18.46 6.64 -16.95
N LEU A 59 19.13 6.93 -15.82
CA LEU A 59 18.62 7.82 -14.77
C LEU A 59 18.99 9.29 -14.95
N THR A 60 19.79 9.62 -15.96
CA THR A 60 20.29 10.98 -16.20
C THR A 60 19.15 12.01 -16.29
N SER A 61 18.00 11.64 -16.88
CA SER A 61 16.84 12.54 -17.01
C SER A 61 16.21 12.91 -15.66
N VAL A 62 16.40 12.11 -14.61
CA VAL A 62 15.91 12.38 -13.22
C VAL A 62 16.93 13.15 -12.42
N ILE A 63 18.21 12.89 -12.67
CA ILE A 63 19.30 13.47 -11.91
C ILE A 63 19.51 14.93 -12.30
N ASN A 64 19.26 15.29 -13.56
CA ASN A 64 19.42 16.66 -14.03
C ASN A 64 18.31 17.62 -13.56
N SER A 65 17.24 17.13 -12.90
CA SER A 65 16.19 17.98 -12.33
C SER A 65 16.57 18.43 -10.92
N ASN A 66 17.05 19.67 -10.81
CA ASN A 66 17.12 20.49 -9.59
C ASN A 66 17.51 19.75 -8.29
N THR A 67 18.65 19.06 -8.30
CA THR A 67 19.18 18.36 -7.12
C THR A 67 19.51 19.36 -6.01
N GLN A 68 18.98 19.12 -4.81
CA GLN A 68 19.21 19.98 -3.66
C GLN A 68 20.34 19.45 -2.79
N ASN A 69 21.21 20.34 -2.32
CA ASN A 69 22.24 20.02 -1.33
C ASN A 69 21.78 20.50 0.06
N SER A 70 20.83 19.78 0.66
CA SER A 70 20.33 20.06 2.02
C SER A 70 21.13 19.29 3.07
N GLU A 71 21.12 19.75 4.32
CA GLU A 71 21.75 19.05 5.45
C GLU A 71 21.18 17.63 5.62
N ALA A 72 19.87 17.48 5.49
CA ALA A 72 19.21 16.18 5.59
C ALA A 72 19.67 15.21 4.49
N VAL A 73 19.82 15.68 3.24
CA VAL A 73 20.36 14.88 2.13
C VAL A 73 21.79 14.41 2.43
N ASN A 74 22.63 15.30 2.97
CA ASN A 74 24.00 14.96 3.33
C ASN A 74 24.06 13.90 4.44
N ILE A 75 23.25 14.04 5.51
CA ILE A 75 23.19 13.07 6.60
C ILE A 75 22.68 11.71 6.11
N LEU A 76 21.65 11.68 5.25
CA LEU A 76 21.13 10.46 4.63
C LEU A 76 22.18 9.76 3.77
N ALA A 77 22.90 10.51 2.93
CA ALA A 77 23.96 9.97 2.09
C ALA A 77 25.11 9.40 2.92
N GLU A 78 25.55 10.12 3.97
CA GLU A 78 26.56 9.63 4.91
C GLU A 78 26.14 8.34 5.61
N GLN A 79 24.88 8.27 6.06
CA GLN A 79 24.33 7.08 6.71
C GLN A 79 24.39 5.84 5.81
N LEU A 80 24.12 5.99 4.52
CA LEU A 80 24.15 4.88 3.55
C LEU A 80 25.57 4.45 3.15
N ILE A 81 26.60 5.23 3.52
CA ILE A 81 27.99 4.96 3.16
C ILE A 81 28.79 4.43 4.36
N LYS A 82 28.52 4.97 5.55
CA LYS A 82 29.26 4.69 6.79
C LYS A 82 28.65 3.56 7.62
N GLY A 83 27.51 3.00 7.20
CA GLY A 83 26.87 1.90 7.93
C GLY A 83 27.69 0.61 7.89
N GLU A 84 27.33 -0.31 8.79
CA GLU A 84 27.81 -1.71 8.71
C GLU A 84 26.83 -2.60 7.94
N ARG A 85 25.54 -2.28 8.01
CA ARG A 85 24.42 -2.98 7.37
C ARG A 85 23.33 -1.99 7.00
N GLU A 86 23.16 -1.73 5.72
CA GLU A 86 22.25 -0.72 5.21
C GLU A 86 21.00 -1.35 4.60
N TRP A 87 19.87 -0.71 4.87
CA TRP A 87 18.56 -1.12 4.36
C TRP A 87 17.87 0.11 3.79
N ILE A 88 17.34 -0.03 2.58
CA ILE A 88 16.45 0.94 1.95
C ILE A 88 15.09 0.28 1.90
N VAL A 89 14.09 0.85 2.58
CA VAL A 89 12.75 0.26 2.65
C VAL A 89 11.73 1.22 2.06
N LEU A 90 11.04 0.79 1.01
CA LEU A 90 9.94 1.54 0.41
C LEU A 90 8.63 1.19 1.13
N GLY A 91 8.05 2.20 1.78
CA GLY A 91 6.80 2.07 2.53
C GLY A 91 5.55 2.19 1.66
N HIS A 92 4.38 2.05 2.31
CA HIS A 92 3.07 2.11 1.65
C HIS A 92 2.89 3.39 0.81
N ASP A 93 3.21 4.56 1.35
CA ASP A 93 3.01 5.83 0.64
C ASP A 93 3.88 5.94 -0.62
N ALA A 94 5.07 5.34 -0.62
CA ALA A 94 5.94 5.27 -1.79
C ALA A 94 5.36 4.33 -2.85
N ILE A 95 4.82 3.17 -2.43
CA ILE A 95 4.18 2.18 -3.30
C ILE A 95 2.92 2.76 -3.96
N SER A 96 2.15 3.56 -3.22
CA SER A 96 0.92 4.21 -3.71
C SER A 96 1.19 5.48 -4.54
N HIS A 97 2.45 5.93 -4.64
CA HIS A 97 2.81 7.15 -5.35
C HIS A 97 2.64 7.00 -6.88
N PRO A 98 2.13 8.02 -7.62
CA PRO A 98 1.97 7.95 -9.08
C PRO A 98 3.28 7.69 -9.84
N GLN A 99 4.42 8.06 -9.24
CA GLN A 99 5.76 7.81 -9.79
C GLN A 99 6.53 6.72 -9.03
N PHE A 100 5.82 5.74 -8.44
CA PHE A 100 6.44 4.64 -7.71
C PHE A 100 7.51 3.90 -8.52
N ALA A 101 7.26 3.66 -9.81
CA ALA A 101 8.26 3.04 -10.69
C ALA A 101 9.59 3.82 -10.68
N THR A 102 9.55 5.15 -10.73
CA THR A 102 10.75 5.98 -10.64
C THR A 102 11.41 5.92 -9.27
N LEU A 103 10.64 6.04 -8.19
CA LEU A 103 11.16 5.92 -6.82
C LEU A 103 11.84 4.57 -6.60
N ARG A 104 11.25 3.50 -7.14
CA ARG A 104 11.79 2.14 -7.09
C ARG A 104 13.13 2.02 -7.80
N VAL A 105 13.27 2.56 -9.01
CA VAL A 105 14.54 2.49 -9.76
C VAL A 105 15.62 3.31 -9.06
N LEU A 106 15.31 4.50 -8.55
CA LEU A 106 16.25 5.31 -7.76
C LEU A 106 16.73 4.58 -6.50
N ALA A 107 15.80 3.96 -5.76
CA ALA A 107 16.12 3.17 -4.58
C ALA A 107 16.98 1.93 -4.91
N ALA A 108 16.70 1.27 -6.05
CA ALA A 108 17.50 0.15 -6.53
C ALA A 108 18.91 0.58 -6.95
N GLU A 109 19.05 1.77 -7.55
CA GLU A 109 20.36 2.32 -7.90
C GLU A 109 21.15 2.74 -6.66
N LEU A 110 20.50 3.36 -5.68
CA LEU A 110 21.10 3.61 -4.37
C LEU A 110 21.61 2.31 -3.74
N ALA A 111 20.78 1.26 -3.72
CA ALA A 111 21.18 -0.07 -3.22
C ALA A 111 22.38 -0.64 -3.99
N ARG A 112 22.41 -0.49 -5.32
CA ARG A 112 23.53 -0.95 -6.16
C ARG A 112 24.85 -0.24 -5.82
N ILE A 113 24.82 1.08 -5.64
CA ILE A 113 26.03 1.89 -5.37
C ILE A 113 26.52 1.69 -3.93
N THR A 114 25.60 1.57 -2.98
CA THR A 114 25.92 1.50 -1.54
C THR A 114 26.22 0.08 -1.06
N GLY A 115 25.64 -0.93 -1.71
CA GLY A 115 25.57 -2.31 -1.19
C GLY A 115 24.37 -2.55 -0.26
N ALA A 116 23.52 -1.55 -0.02
CA ALA A 116 22.34 -1.67 0.84
C ALA A 116 21.34 -2.70 0.32
N LYS A 117 20.59 -3.31 1.24
CA LYS A 117 19.46 -4.18 0.89
C LYS A 117 18.20 -3.35 0.63
N LEU A 118 17.64 -3.47 -0.56
CA LEU A 118 16.34 -2.88 -0.91
C LEU A 118 15.20 -3.81 -0.49
N GLY A 119 14.19 -3.28 0.19
CA GLY A 119 12.98 -4.00 0.60
C GLY A 119 11.72 -3.15 0.51
N TYR A 120 10.58 -3.78 0.75
CA TYR A 120 9.25 -3.15 0.73
C TYR A 120 8.49 -3.51 2.00
N PHE A 121 7.67 -2.57 2.49
CA PHE A 121 6.54 -2.94 3.33
C PHE A 121 5.37 -3.31 2.43
N THR A 122 5.08 -4.61 2.35
CA THR A 122 4.05 -5.15 1.47
C THR A 122 2.65 -4.69 1.89
N GLN A 123 1.77 -4.49 0.92
CA GLN A 123 0.36 -4.20 1.19
C GLN A 123 -0.37 -5.50 1.54
N GLY A 124 -0.67 -5.71 2.82
CA GLY A 124 -1.38 -6.90 3.30
C GLY A 124 -0.45 -8.10 3.56
N SER A 125 -1.02 -9.11 4.22
CA SER A 125 -0.28 -10.23 4.83
C SER A 125 0.24 -11.28 3.84
N ASN A 126 -0.27 -11.32 2.61
CA ASN A 126 0.11 -12.31 1.59
C ASN A 126 0.45 -11.68 0.22
N ALA A 127 0.77 -10.39 0.17
CA ALA A 127 1.12 -9.71 -1.08
C ALA A 127 2.37 -10.29 -1.74
N SER A 128 3.38 -10.71 -0.96
CA SER A 128 4.54 -11.45 -1.48
C SER A 128 4.12 -12.74 -2.18
N GLY A 129 3.19 -13.49 -1.60
CA GLY A 129 2.68 -14.73 -2.19
C GLY A 129 1.94 -14.48 -3.49
N ALA A 130 1.12 -13.42 -3.54
CA ALA A 130 0.43 -13.01 -4.77
C ALA A 130 1.44 -12.62 -5.88
N ALA A 131 2.48 -11.86 -5.55
CA ALA A 131 3.51 -11.46 -6.52
C ALA A 131 4.23 -12.69 -7.11
N ILE A 132 4.59 -13.68 -6.28
CA ILE A 132 5.28 -14.91 -6.72
C ILE A 132 4.47 -15.70 -7.76
N THR A 133 3.14 -15.76 -7.58
CA THR A 133 2.24 -16.46 -8.52
C THR A 133 2.12 -15.77 -9.88
N GLY A 134 2.55 -14.51 -9.99
CA GLY A 134 2.33 -13.68 -11.17
C GLY A 134 0.90 -13.15 -11.28
N LEU A 135 0.06 -13.24 -10.24
CA LEU A 135 -1.26 -12.63 -10.21
C LEU A 135 -1.20 -11.10 -10.40
N THR A 136 -0.07 -10.48 -10.08
CA THR A 136 0.19 -9.05 -10.36
C THR A 136 0.35 -8.74 -11.86
N ASN A 137 0.51 -9.76 -12.71
CA ASN A 137 0.66 -9.64 -14.17
C ASN A 137 -0.63 -10.04 -14.91
N ALA A 138 -1.77 -10.10 -14.22
CA ALA A 138 -3.04 -10.45 -14.83
C ALA A 138 -3.42 -9.48 -15.96
N VAL A 139 -4.24 -9.98 -16.90
CA VAL A 139 -4.67 -9.26 -18.12
C VAL A 139 -5.35 -7.92 -17.80
N ALA A 140 -6.04 -7.84 -16.65
CA ALA A 140 -6.65 -6.63 -16.15
C ALA A 140 -6.35 -6.48 -14.64
N ASN A 141 -6.11 -5.25 -14.21
CA ASN A 141 -6.01 -4.89 -12.80
C ASN A 141 -7.35 -4.30 -12.31
N THR A 142 -7.52 -4.21 -11.00
CA THR A 142 -8.74 -3.66 -10.39
C THR A 142 -9.12 -2.29 -10.96
N ALA A 143 -8.17 -1.37 -11.13
CA ALA A 143 -8.45 -0.04 -11.68
C ALA A 143 -9.07 -0.12 -13.08
N SER A 144 -8.50 -0.93 -13.98
CA SER A 144 -9.02 -1.14 -15.33
C SER A 144 -10.40 -1.80 -15.34
N MET A 145 -10.66 -2.74 -14.42
CA MET A 145 -11.97 -3.39 -14.29
C MET A 145 -13.06 -2.40 -13.84
N ILE A 146 -12.71 -1.41 -13.03
CA ILE A 146 -13.63 -0.37 -12.56
C ILE A 146 -13.77 0.78 -13.58
N GLU A 147 -12.69 1.11 -14.31
CA GLU A 147 -12.71 2.11 -15.39
C GLU A 147 -13.50 1.66 -16.61
N SER A 148 -13.43 0.38 -16.94
CA SER A 148 -14.23 -0.27 -17.97
C SER A 148 -15.11 -1.33 -17.31
N PRO A 149 -16.25 -0.94 -16.70
CA PRO A 149 -17.05 -1.82 -15.87
C PRO A 149 -17.39 -3.15 -16.54
N LEU A 150 -17.12 -4.25 -15.82
CA LEU A 150 -17.43 -5.60 -16.24
C LEU A 150 -18.90 -5.94 -16.00
N LYS A 151 -19.40 -6.96 -16.72
CA LYS A 151 -20.75 -7.51 -16.51
C LYS A 151 -20.90 -8.22 -15.18
N ALA A 152 -19.83 -8.82 -14.66
CA ALA A 152 -19.87 -9.61 -13.44
C ALA A 152 -18.63 -9.38 -12.57
N TYR A 153 -18.84 -9.37 -11.25
CA TYR A 153 -17.78 -9.28 -10.25
C TYR A 153 -17.91 -10.40 -9.22
N VAL A 154 -16.77 -10.96 -8.83
CA VAL A 154 -16.66 -11.90 -7.71
C VAL A 154 -15.72 -11.30 -6.67
N LEU A 155 -16.28 -10.89 -5.54
CA LEU A 155 -15.54 -10.37 -4.41
C LEU A 155 -15.20 -11.53 -3.47
N VAL A 156 -13.92 -11.73 -3.20
CA VAL A 156 -13.45 -12.88 -2.41
C VAL A 156 -12.67 -12.39 -1.20
N GLY A 157 -13.10 -12.83 -0.02
CA GLY A 157 -12.52 -12.41 1.25
C GLY A 157 -13.26 -11.25 1.89
N ALA A 158 -12.68 -10.74 2.98
CA ALA A 158 -13.27 -9.68 3.79
C ALA A 158 -13.04 -8.29 3.15
N ILE A 159 -13.61 -8.08 1.96
CA ILE A 159 -13.53 -6.84 1.19
C ILE A 159 -14.77 -5.98 1.51
N ASP A 160 -14.56 -4.76 1.98
CA ASP A 160 -15.59 -3.72 2.06
C ASP A 160 -15.40 -2.72 0.89
N PRO A 161 -16.23 -2.78 -0.18
CA PRO A 161 -16.07 -1.91 -1.36
C PRO A 161 -16.09 -0.41 -1.07
N GLU A 162 -16.72 -0.01 0.03
CA GLU A 162 -16.77 1.37 0.47
C GLU A 162 -15.45 1.88 1.09
N PHE A 163 -14.53 0.99 1.49
CA PHE A 163 -13.31 1.35 2.23
C PHE A 163 -12.01 0.83 1.62
N ASP A 164 -12.04 -0.30 0.92
CA ASP A 164 -10.82 -1.02 0.50
C ASP A 164 -10.34 -0.64 -0.91
N PHE A 165 -10.95 0.38 -1.54
CA PHE A 165 -10.63 0.85 -2.89
C PHE A 165 -10.24 2.32 -2.89
N VAL A 166 -9.29 2.70 -3.77
CA VAL A 166 -8.85 4.10 -3.91
C VAL A 166 -9.98 5.01 -4.38
N ASP A 167 -10.83 4.51 -5.30
CA ASP A 167 -12.03 5.19 -5.77
C ASP A 167 -13.26 4.36 -5.37
N SER A 168 -13.59 4.39 -4.07
CA SER A 168 -14.71 3.65 -3.50
C SER A 168 -16.05 4.00 -4.17
N ALA A 169 -16.28 5.29 -4.48
CA ALA A 169 -17.53 5.74 -5.09
C ALA A 169 -17.73 5.13 -6.49
N LYS A 170 -16.70 5.19 -7.35
CA LYS A 170 -16.75 4.57 -8.68
C LYS A 170 -16.81 3.05 -8.58
N THR A 171 -16.11 2.45 -7.62
CA THR A 171 -16.14 1.00 -7.37
C THR A 171 -17.55 0.55 -7.02
N VAL A 172 -18.18 1.18 -6.02
CA VAL A 172 -19.55 0.88 -5.60
C VAL A 172 -20.52 1.06 -6.77
N LYS A 173 -20.39 2.15 -7.56
CA LYS A 173 -21.21 2.37 -8.74
C LYS A 173 -21.03 1.27 -9.80
N ALA A 174 -19.80 0.84 -10.06
CA ALA A 174 -19.52 -0.24 -11.01
C ALA A 174 -20.18 -1.55 -10.56
N LEU A 175 -20.13 -1.86 -9.26
CA LEU A 175 -20.81 -3.03 -8.68
C LEU A 175 -22.34 -2.91 -8.79
N GLU A 176 -22.92 -1.73 -8.51
CA GLU A 176 -24.37 -1.48 -8.63
C GLU A 176 -24.88 -1.62 -10.07
N THR A 177 -24.04 -1.33 -11.08
CA THR A 177 -24.41 -1.43 -12.50
C THR A 177 -24.15 -2.80 -13.12
N ALA A 178 -23.46 -3.70 -12.42
CA ALA A 178 -23.12 -5.01 -12.94
C ALA A 178 -24.35 -5.92 -13.06
N GLU A 179 -24.35 -6.83 -14.03
CA GLU A 179 -25.40 -7.85 -14.19
C GLU A 179 -25.34 -8.90 -13.07
N ALA A 180 -24.15 -9.16 -12.52
CA ALA A 180 -23.94 -10.12 -11.44
C ALA A 180 -22.81 -9.72 -10.48
N VAL A 181 -23.09 -9.72 -9.18
CA VAL A 181 -22.14 -9.47 -8.11
C VAL A 181 -22.27 -10.57 -7.07
N VAL A 182 -21.22 -11.38 -6.93
CA VAL A 182 -21.13 -12.45 -5.94
C VAL A 182 -20.07 -12.08 -4.91
N ALA A 183 -20.44 -12.03 -3.63
CA ALA A 183 -19.51 -11.81 -2.54
C ALA A 183 -19.32 -13.09 -1.72
N ILE A 184 -18.07 -13.55 -1.57
CA ILE A 184 -17.68 -14.68 -0.71
C ILE A 184 -16.90 -14.11 0.48
N THR A 185 -17.59 -13.85 1.59
CA THR A 185 -17.06 -12.99 2.65
C THR A 185 -17.49 -13.46 4.06
N PRO A 186 -16.67 -13.23 5.09
CA PRO A 186 -17.09 -13.39 6.49
C PRO A 186 -17.99 -12.26 6.98
N PHE A 187 -18.03 -11.12 6.28
CA PHE A 187 -18.78 -9.94 6.71
C PHE A 187 -19.67 -9.42 5.60
N ALA A 188 -20.98 -9.36 5.86
CA ALA A 188 -21.96 -8.72 4.98
C ALA A 188 -22.16 -7.26 5.42
N SER A 189 -21.34 -6.33 4.89
CA SER A 189 -21.55 -4.89 5.09
C SER A 189 -22.89 -4.43 4.49
N GLU A 190 -23.42 -3.31 4.94
CA GLU A 190 -24.64 -2.73 4.33
C GLU A 190 -24.43 -2.38 2.85
N THR A 191 -23.22 -1.97 2.47
CA THR A 191 -22.86 -1.78 1.05
C THR A 191 -22.91 -3.10 0.30
N LEU A 192 -22.30 -4.17 0.81
CA LEU A 192 -22.35 -5.48 0.16
C LEU A 192 -23.79 -6.00 0.02
N LYS A 193 -24.63 -5.86 1.07
CA LYS A 193 -26.05 -6.24 1.00
C LYS A 193 -26.83 -5.46 -0.07
N ARG A 194 -26.43 -4.22 -0.34
CA ARG A 194 -27.05 -3.38 -1.38
C ARG A 194 -26.59 -3.77 -2.78
N VAL A 195 -25.30 -4.04 -2.97
CA VAL A 195 -24.70 -4.20 -4.31
C VAL A 195 -24.57 -5.65 -4.77
N ALA A 196 -24.53 -6.62 -3.85
CA ALA A 196 -24.36 -8.02 -4.21
C ALA A 196 -25.70 -8.70 -4.53
N ASN A 197 -25.75 -9.45 -5.63
CA ASN A 197 -26.89 -10.34 -5.92
C ASN A 197 -26.88 -11.57 -5.02
N VAL A 198 -25.68 -12.06 -4.67
CA VAL A 198 -25.48 -13.23 -3.79
C VAL A 198 -24.35 -12.95 -2.82
N ILE A 199 -24.58 -13.22 -1.54
CA ILE A 199 -23.55 -13.23 -0.50
C ILE A 199 -23.42 -14.67 0.03
N LEU A 200 -22.28 -15.31 -0.26
CA LEU A 200 -21.94 -16.63 0.24
C LEU A 200 -21.12 -16.48 1.55
N PRO A 201 -21.51 -17.20 2.63
CA PRO A 201 -20.83 -17.07 3.92
C PRO A 201 -19.46 -17.76 3.87
N GLY A 202 -18.41 -16.97 3.68
CA GLY A 202 -17.02 -17.40 3.76
C GLY A 202 -16.50 -17.36 5.19
N SER A 203 -15.69 -18.34 5.60
CA SER A 203 -15.08 -18.31 6.94
C SER A 203 -14.09 -17.16 7.08
N ALA A 204 -13.93 -16.64 8.31
CA ALA A 204 -12.82 -15.74 8.63
C ALA A 204 -11.46 -16.44 8.43
N TRP A 205 -10.38 -15.67 8.25
CA TRP A 205 -9.05 -16.25 8.04
C TRP A 205 -8.56 -17.09 9.25
N THR A 206 -9.07 -16.80 10.45
CA THR A 206 -8.78 -17.56 11.68
C THR A 206 -9.59 -18.86 11.81
N GLU A 207 -10.58 -19.09 10.96
CA GLU A 207 -11.50 -20.23 11.02
C GLU A 207 -11.24 -21.29 9.94
N THR A 208 -10.17 -21.11 9.16
CA THR A 208 -9.75 -22.03 8.10
C THR A 208 -8.27 -22.34 8.24
N SER A 209 -7.88 -23.55 7.84
CA SER A 209 -6.48 -23.83 7.52
C SER A 209 -6.08 -23.13 6.23
N GLY A 210 -4.79 -22.93 6.04
CA GLY A 210 -4.23 -22.33 4.83
C GLY A 210 -2.74 -22.02 4.96
N SER A 211 -2.21 -21.32 3.96
CA SER A 211 -0.83 -20.86 3.96
C SER A 211 -0.71 -19.49 3.32
N TYR A 212 0.29 -18.72 3.73
CA TYR A 212 0.66 -17.44 3.13
C TYR A 212 2.18 -17.30 3.06
N VAL A 213 2.65 -16.39 2.22
CA VAL A 213 4.07 -16.03 2.13
C VAL A 213 4.26 -14.68 2.81
N ASN A 214 5.12 -14.65 3.82
CA ASN A 214 5.40 -13.42 4.56
C ASN A 214 6.31 -12.46 3.76
N LEU A 215 6.58 -11.29 4.33
CA LEU A 215 7.44 -10.26 3.71
C LEU A 215 8.89 -10.71 3.45
N GLU A 216 9.36 -11.76 4.13
CA GLU A 216 10.70 -12.34 3.92
C GLU A 216 10.71 -13.40 2.80
N GLY A 217 9.56 -13.67 2.17
CA GLY A 217 9.45 -14.75 1.19
C GLY A 217 9.32 -16.14 1.83
N LYS A 218 8.98 -16.25 3.13
CA LYS A 218 8.80 -17.54 3.80
C LYS A 218 7.34 -17.97 3.78
N VAL A 219 7.11 -19.22 3.38
CA VAL A 219 5.80 -19.87 3.49
C VAL A 219 5.51 -20.16 4.97
N GLN A 220 4.34 -19.72 5.43
CA GLN A 220 3.82 -19.99 6.76
C GLN A 220 2.46 -20.65 6.62
N SER A 221 2.25 -21.74 7.35
CA SER A 221 0.97 -22.43 7.39
C SER A 221 0.23 -22.09 8.67
N LEU A 222 -1.08 -21.94 8.55
CA LEU A 222 -1.99 -21.66 9.64
C LEU A 222 -2.97 -22.82 9.81
N GLN A 223 -3.26 -23.13 11.06
CA GLN A 223 -4.35 -24.00 11.45
C GLN A 223 -5.54 -23.14 11.88
N ALA A 224 -6.76 -23.67 11.70
CA ALA A 224 -7.96 -22.99 12.17
C ALA A 224 -7.93 -22.88 13.71
N ALA A 225 -8.11 -21.67 14.23
CA ALA A 225 -8.20 -21.41 15.66
C ALA A 225 -9.61 -21.69 16.21
N SER A 226 -10.63 -21.71 15.35
CA SER A 226 -12.02 -22.02 15.68
C SER A 226 -12.71 -22.67 14.47
N MET A 227 -13.86 -23.31 14.71
CA MET A 227 -14.75 -23.72 13.63
C MET A 227 -15.37 -22.48 12.95
N PRO A 228 -15.68 -22.54 11.64
CA PRO A 228 -16.44 -21.50 10.95
C PRO A 228 -17.77 -21.20 11.65
N HIS A 229 -18.09 -19.92 11.75
CA HIS A 229 -19.34 -19.48 12.36
C HIS A 229 -20.58 -19.89 11.53
N GLY A 230 -21.54 -20.57 12.16
CA GLY A 230 -22.82 -20.93 11.56
C GLY A 230 -22.66 -21.79 10.30
N GLU A 231 -23.25 -21.34 9.19
CA GLU A 231 -23.18 -22.04 7.90
C GLU A 231 -21.97 -21.65 7.05
N ALA A 232 -21.05 -20.83 7.59
CA ALA A 232 -19.86 -20.43 6.87
C ALA A 232 -19.03 -21.65 6.45
N ARG A 233 -18.35 -21.51 5.30
CA ARG A 233 -17.44 -22.54 4.77
C ARG A 233 -16.09 -21.91 4.46
N PRO A 234 -14.98 -22.65 4.57
CA PRO A 234 -13.69 -22.22 4.07
C PRO A 234 -13.80 -21.69 2.64
N ILE A 235 -13.30 -20.48 2.39
CA ILE A 235 -13.45 -19.79 1.09
C ILE A 235 -12.91 -20.65 -0.06
N TRP A 236 -11.79 -21.34 0.16
CA TRP A 236 -11.21 -22.23 -0.85
C TRP A 236 -12.16 -23.39 -1.23
N LYS A 237 -12.97 -23.90 -0.29
CA LYS A 237 -13.97 -24.95 -0.57
C LYS A 237 -15.14 -24.39 -1.37
N ILE A 238 -15.55 -23.14 -1.10
CA ILE A 238 -16.59 -22.47 -1.88
C ILE A 238 -16.09 -22.30 -3.33
N LEU A 239 -14.88 -21.76 -3.52
CA LEU A 239 -14.27 -21.59 -4.84
C LEU A 239 -14.09 -22.93 -5.57
N ARG A 240 -13.69 -23.97 -4.85
CA ARG A 240 -13.62 -25.35 -5.36
C ARG A 240 -14.95 -25.81 -5.94
N VAL A 241 -16.03 -25.71 -5.16
CA VAL A 241 -17.36 -26.15 -5.59
C VAL A 241 -17.87 -25.30 -6.76
N LEU A 242 -17.65 -23.99 -6.73
CA LEU A 242 -18.01 -23.09 -7.84
C LEU A 242 -17.28 -23.48 -9.13
N GLY A 243 -15.97 -23.73 -9.06
CA GLY A 243 -15.21 -24.20 -10.23
C GLY A 243 -15.77 -25.50 -10.81
N ASN A 244 -16.13 -26.46 -9.96
CA ASN A 244 -16.73 -27.73 -10.39
C ASN A 244 -18.12 -27.53 -11.02
N GLN A 245 -18.96 -26.66 -10.46
CA GLN A 245 -20.29 -26.35 -11.02
C GLN A 245 -20.21 -25.60 -12.35
N LEU A 246 -19.14 -24.85 -12.57
CA LEU A 246 -18.82 -24.19 -13.84
C LEU A 246 -18.05 -25.11 -14.80
N GLU A 247 -17.90 -26.40 -14.48
CA GLU A 247 -17.18 -27.39 -15.28
C GLU A 247 -15.72 -26.99 -15.60
N LEU A 248 -15.09 -26.22 -14.70
CA LEU A 248 -13.71 -25.78 -14.84
C LEU A 248 -12.75 -26.86 -14.33
N SER A 249 -11.70 -27.13 -15.10
CA SER A 249 -10.63 -28.03 -14.68
C SER A 249 -9.78 -27.45 -13.53
N GLY A 250 -9.17 -28.32 -12.72
CA GLY A 250 -8.19 -27.90 -11.72
C GLY A 250 -8.77 -27.42 -10.40
N PHE A 251 -10.01 -27.85 -10.07
CA PHE A 251 -10.71 -27.57 -8.81
C PHE A 251 -10.98 -28.84 -7.97
N ASP A 252 -10.22 -29.92 -8.16
CA ASP A 252 -10.45 -31.20 -7.49
C ASP A 252 -9.80 -31.33 -6.08
N TYR A 253 -9.40 -30.23 -5.45
CA TYR A 253 -8.70 -30.24 -4.15
C TYR A 253 -9.59 -30.72 -3.01
N ILE A 254 -9.11 -31.66 -2.20
CA ILE A 254 -9.87 -32.18 -1.05
C ILE A 254 -9.38 -31.58 0.28
N SER A 255 -8.19 -30.97 0.30
CA SER A 255 -7.57 -30.35 1.47
C SER A 255 -6.85 -29.02 1.15
N SER A 256 -6.53 -28.23 2.17
CA SER A 256 -5.67 -27.05 2.03
C SER A 256 -4.23 -27.41 1.66
N GLU A 257 -3.80 -28.60 2.07
CA GLU A 257 -2.49 -29.17 1.81
C GLU A 257 -2.33 -29.51 0.33
N ASP A 258 -3.38 -29.97 -0.35
CA ASP A 258 -3.36 -30.19 -1.81
C ASP A 258 -3.14 -28.86 -2.57
N VAL A 259 -3.81 -27.80 -2.12
CA VAL A 259 -3.67 -26.46 -2.69
C VAL A 259 -2.24 -25.95 -2.49
N LEU A 260 -1.69 -26.11 -1.28
CA LEU A 260 -0.31 -25.75 -0.98
C LEU A 260 0.68 -26.57 -1.82
N ALA A 261 0.49 -27.89 -1.93
CA ALA A 261 1.38 -28.76 -2.68
C ALA A 261 1.44 -28.35 -4.16
N LYS A 262 0.29 -28.06 -4.77
CA LYS A 262 0.24 -27.52 -6.14
C LYS A 262 0.93 -26.17 -6.24
N TRP A 263 0.69 -25.27 -5.29
CA TRP A 263 1.32 -23.96 -5.27
C TRP A 263 2.85 -24.06 -5.15
N MET A 264 3.35 -24.91 -4.25
CA MET A 264 4.78 -25.14 -4.04
C MET A 264 5.43 -25.74 -5.28
N ALA A 265 4.80 -26.74 -5.91
CA ALA A 265 5.32 -27.34 -7.14
C ALA A 265 5.52 -26.31 -8.26
N ALA A 266 4.66 -25.30 -8.34
CA ALA A 266 4.76 -24.25 -9.35
C ALA A 266 5.68 -23.07 -8.97
N ASN A 267 5.96 -22.85 -7.69
CA ASN A 267 6.53 -21.59 -7.20
C ASN A 267 7.72 -21.71 -6.25
N ALA A 268 8.10 -22.91 -5.80
CA ALA A 268 9.14 -23.07 -4.77
C ALA A 268 10.49 -22.45 -5.15
N ALA A 269 10.88 -22.51 -6.42
CA ALA A 269 12.13 -21.90 -6.89
C ALA A 269 12.17 -20.38 -6.65
N LYS A 270 11.02 -19.70 -6.86
CA LYS A 270 10.89 -18.25 -6.72
C LYS A 270 10.95 -17.76 -5.27
N LEU A 271 10.71 -18.63 -4.29
CA LEU A 271 10.85 -18.28 -2.87
C LEU A 271 12.29 -17.91 -2.50
N THR A 272 13.27 -18.39 -3.28
CA THR A 272 14.69 -18.08 -3.09
C THR A 272 15.12 -16.79 -3.80
N GLU A 273 14.26 -16.22 -4.65
CA GLU A 273 14.51 -14.97 -5.37
C GLU A 273 14.19 -13.77 -4.46
N THR A 274 15.11 -13.44 -3.55
CA THR A 274 14.95 -12.32 -2.61
C THR A 274 15.55 -11.01 -3.14
N SER A 275 15.97 -10.97 -4.42
CA SER A 275 16.56 -9.78 -5.02
C SER A 275 15.48 -8.81 -5.46
N ASN A 276 15.51 -7.60 -4.92
CA ASN A 276 14.68 -6.48 -5.37
C ASN A 276 15.39 -5.60 -6.40
N GLU A 277 16.51 -6.09 -6.98
CA GLU A 277 17.22 -5.37 -8.02
C GLU A 277 16.35 -5.12 -9.25
N VAL A 278 16.60 -4.00 -9.91
CA VAL A 278 16.02 -3.69 -11.22
C VAL A 278 17.15 -3.75 -12.23
N SER A 279 17.14 -4.74 -13.12
CA SER A 279 18.23 -4.99 -14.08
C SER A 279 18.22 -4.01 -15.26
N SER A 280 17.03 -3.65 -15.75
CA SER A 280 16.83 -2.72 -16.85
C SER A 280 15.40 -2.19 -16.83
N ALA A 281 15.21 -0.88 -16.97
CA ALA A 281 13.89 -0.27 -17.11
C ALA A 281 13.93 0.77 -18.23
N ALA A 282 12.99 0.66 -19.18
CA ALA A 282 12.70 1.78 -20.08
C ALA A 282 12.16 2.92 -19.21
N PHE A 283 12.85 4.06 -19.25
CA PHE A 283 12.68 5.10 -18.27
C PHE A 283 12.30 6.42 -18.94
N SER A 284 11.13 6.96 -18.60
CA SER A 284 10.65 8.27 -19.05
C SER A 284 10.14 9.04 -17.85
N TYR A 285 10.98 9.93 -17.31
CA TYR A 285 10.59 10.80 -16.22
C TYR A 285 9.99 12.10 -16.74
N LYS A 286 8.83 12.44 -16.19
CA LYS A 286 8.23 13.76 -16.28
C LYS A 286 7.93 14.23 -14.86
N PRO A 287 8.44 15.39 -14.43
CA PRO A 287 8.10 15.93 -13.12
C PRO A 287 6.59 16.19 -13.04
N LEU A 288 6.01 15.95 -11.87
CA LEU A 288 4.62 16.29 -11.58
C LEU A 288 4.55 17.75 -11.13
N ALA A 289 3.59 18.50 -11.66
CA ALA A 289 3.39 19.89 -11.29
C ALA A 289 2.79 19.99 -9.88
N VAL A 290 3.36 20.86 -9.06
CA VAL A 290 2.80 21.19 -7.73
C VAL A 290 1.83 22.34 -7.93
N GLU A 291 0.54 22.04 -7.85
CA GLU A 291 -0.55 23.01 -8.01
C GLU A 291 -1.57 22.82 -6.89
N GLY A 292 -1.94 23.91 -6.23
CA GLY A 292 -2.91 23.90 -5.14
C GLY A 292 -2.58 22.93 -4.00
N LEU A 293 -3.60 22.57 -3.24
CA LEU A 293 -3.46 21.64 -2.11
C LEU A 293 -3.63 20.18 -2.55
N LEU A 294 -2.61 19.35 -2.31
CA LEU A 294 -2.62 17.94 -2.65
C LEU A 294 -3.30 17.07 -1.57
N ALA A 295 -4.26 16.24 -1.97
CA ALA A 295 -4.80 15.19 -1.11
C ALA A 295 -3.84 13.99 -1.01
N VAL A 296 -3.33 13.73 0.19
CA VAL A 296 -2.43 12.61 0.49
C VAL A 296 -3.16 11.54 1.30
N PRO A 297 -3.19 10.28 0.84
CA PRO A 297 -3.87 9.20 1.56
C PRO A 297 -3.14 8.85 2.84
N THR A 298 -3.90 8.47 3.86
CA THR A 298 -3.42 7.75 5.04
C THR A 298 -4.49 6.76 5.46
N THR A 299 -4.14 5.74 6.23
CA THR A 299 -5.12 4.85 6.84
C THR A 299 -5.09 5.04 8.35
N SER A 300 -6.25 5.21 8.99
CA SER A 300 -6.26 5.29 10.45
C SER A 300 -5.95 3.94 11.09
N LEU A 301 -5.43 3.98 12.31
CA LEU A 301 -5.26 2.77 13.10
C LEU A 301 -6.62 2.06 13.27
N TYR A 302 -6.60 0.76 13.04
CA TYR A 302 -7.80 -0.10 13.07
C TYR A 302 -8.82 0.18 11.97
N SER A 303 -8.39 0.82 10.86
CA SER A 303 -9.19 1.00 9.65
C SER A 303 -8.67 0.20 8.44
N THR A 304 -7.58 -0.56 8.61
CA THR A 304 -6.82 -1.18 7.49
C THR A 304 -7.55 -2.28 6.75
N ASP A 305 -8.47 -2.98 7.40
CA ASP A 305 -9.24 -4.06 6.81
C ASP A 305 -10.57 -4.26 7.55
N ALA A 306 -11.43 -5.10 6.97
CA ALA A 306 -12.75 -5.38 7.48
C ALA A 306 -12.77 -6.00 8.89
N TYR A 307 -11.71 -6.71 9.30
CA TYR A 307 -11.60 -7.34 10.62
C TYR A 307 -11.35 -6.28 11.69
N VAL A 308 -10.33 -5.44 11.50
CA VAL A 308 -9.99 -4.42 12.51
C VAL A 308 -11.04 -3.32 12.60
N ARG A 309 -11.71 -2.98 11.48
CA ARG A 309 -12.86 -2.06 11.47
C ARG A 309 -14.01 -2.56 12.36
N ARG A 310 -14.20 -3.87 12.44
CA ARG A 310 -15.25 -4.51 13.25
C ARG A 310 -14.77 -4.96 14.63
N GLY A 311 -13.49 -4.76 14.97
CA GLY A 311 -12.93 -5.10 16.28
C GLY A 311 -13.36 -4.12 17.36
N ILE A 312 -14.46 -4.40 18.07
CA ILE A 312 -15.04 -3.51 19.10
C ILE A 312 -14.00 -3.04 20.12
N ALA A 313 -13.14 -3.94 20.61
CA ALA A 313 -12.09 -3.59 21.58
C ALA A 313 -11.07 -2.59 21.01
N LEU A 314 -10.67 -2.78 19.74
CA LEU A 314 -9.73 -1.90 19.04
C LEU A 314 -10.36 -0.52 18.81
N GLN A 315 -11.62 -0.49 18.36
CA GLN A 315 -12.37 0.74 18.10
C GLN A 315 -12.64 1.56 19.38
N LYS A 316 -12.70 0.92 20.55
CA LYS A 316 -12.86 1.62 21.84
C LYS A 316 -11.59 2.31 22.34
N THR A 317 -10.43 2.01 21.77
CA THR A 317 -9.16 2.60 22.22
C THR A 317 -9.07 4.10 21.85
N PRO A 318 -8.27 4.89 22.59
CA PRO A 318 -7.98 6.28 22.20
C PRO A 318 -7.31 6.42 20.84
N LEU A 319 -6.66 5.36 20.34
CA LEU A 319 -5.97 5.34 19.05
C LEU A 319 -6.95 5.37 17.87
N ALA A 320 -8.09 4.67 17.97
CA ALA A 320 -9.16 4.74 16.97
C ALA A 320 -9.74 6.15 16.84
N LYS A 321 -9.85 6.88 17.96
CA LYS A 321 -10.34 8.28 18.00
C LYS A 321 -9.36 9.32 17.42
N ARG A 322 -8.16 8.90 17.01
CA ARG A 322 -7.16 9.79 16.38
C ARG A 322 -7.34 9.94 14.87
N ALA A 323 -8.37 9.33 14.29
CA ALA A 323 -8.71 9.49 12.88
C ALA A 323 -9.08 10.95 12.60
N ARG A 324 -8.17 11.69 11.93
CA ARG A 324 -8.25 13.14 11.72
C ARG A 324 -7.65 13.53 10.38
N ILE A 325 -8.16 14.61 9.81
CA ILE A 325 -7.57 15.30 8.66
C ILE A 325 -6.48 16.24 9.19
N ALA A 326 -5.33 16.30 8.52
CA ALA A 326 -4.22 17.15 8.94
C ALA A 326 -3.71 18.04 7.80
N PHE A 327 -3.53 19.33 8.11
CA PHE A 327 -3.07 20.38 7.19
C PHE A 327 -1.76 20.98 7.67
N ASN A 328 -0.94 21.52 6.76
CA ASN A 328 0.22 22.33 7.13
C ASN A 328 -0.12 23.83 7.32
N ASN A 329 -1.27 24.32 6.84
CA ASN A 329 -1.66 25.72 6.99
C ASN A 329 -3.16 25.88 7.31
N ALA A 330 -3.50 26.88 8.11
CA ALA A 330 -4.88 27.17 8.53
C ALA A 330 -5.78 27.69 7.39
N GLY A 331 -5.20 28.39 6.39
CA GLY A 331 -5.96 28.86 5.22
C GLY A 331 -6.56 27.70 4.42
N ASP A 332 -5.80 26.62 4.28
CA ASP A 332 -6.17 25.42 3.53
C ASP A 332 -7.36 24.70 4.18
N GLU A 333 -7.39 24.65 5.52
CA GLU A 333 -8.47 24.03 6.29
C GLU A 333 -9.84 24.67 5.96
N GLY A 334 -9.91 25.99 5.93
CA GLY A 334 -11.14 26.72 5.63
C GLY A 334 -11.69 26.45 4.23
N ALA A 335 -10.81 26.21 3.25
CA ALA A 335 -11.19 25.90 1.87
C ALA A 335 -11.63 24.44 1.70
N VAL A 336 -10.98 23.51 2.39
CA VAL A 336 -11.12 22.06 2.16
C VAL A 336 -12.20 21.44 3.02
N MET A 337 -12.34 21.87 4.28
CA MET A 337 -13.31 21.27 5.19
C MET A 337 -14.75 21.32 4.63
N PRO A 338 -15.24 22.40 4.01
CA PRO A 338 -16.56 22.41 3.38
C PRO A 338 -16.73 21.40 2.23
N LEU A 339 -15.66 21.14 1.47
CA LEU A 339 -15.67 20.20 0.34
C LEU A 339 -15.74 18.74 0.83
N LEU A 340 -15.03 18.43 1.91
CA LEU A 340 -14.99 17.09 2.52
C LEU A 340 -16.22 16.81 3.39
N ASN A 341 -16.91 17.84 3.88
CA ASN A 341 -18.04 17.73 4.80
C ASN A 341 -19.37 17.37 4.11
N SER A 342 -19.34 16.66 2.97
CA SER A 342 -20.58 16.37 2.24
C SER A 342 -21.45 15.32 2.93
N LYS A 343 -20.90 14.45 3.82
CA LYS A 343 -21.67 13.41 4.55
C LYS A 343 -21.15 12.98 5.93
N ASN A 344 -19.95 13.39 6.36
CA ASN A 344 -19.31 12.86 7.59
C ASN A 344 -18.68 13.97 8.43
N THR A 345 -18.82 13.88 9.77
CA THR A 345 -18.17 14.80 10.72
C THR A 345 -16.76 14.34 11.04
N PHE A 346 -15.75 14.99 10.46
CA PHE A 346 -14.34 14.73 10.77
C PHE A 346 -13.74 15.82 11.65
N LEU A 347 -12.74 15.43 12.45
CA LEU A 347 -11.89 16.38 13.17
C LEU A 347 -10.67 16.73 12.30
N SER A 348 -10.35 18.01 12.22
CA SER A 348 -9.17 18.55 11.57
C SER A 348 -8.08 18.93 12.58
N ARG A 349 -6.86 19.13 12.09
CA ARG A 349 -5.74 19.68 12.86
C ARG A 349 -4.76 20.40 11.94
N ILE A 350 -4.28 21.56 12.36
CA ILE A 350 -3.10 22.21 11.78
C ILE A 350 -1.82 21.62 12.40
N SER A 351 -0.87 21.26 11.55
CA SER A 351 0.32 20.51 11.92
C SER A 351 1.44 20.72 10.90
N GLU A 352 2.49 21.42 11.33
CA GLU A 352 3.75 21.60 10.58
C GLU A 352 4.46 20.28 10.21
N LYS A 353 4.04 19.17 10.84
CA LYS A 353 4.52 17.82 10.48
C LYS A 353 4.04 17.34 9.12
N VAL A 354 3.03 17.95 8.52
CA VAL A 354 2.55 17.64 7.16
C VAL A 354 3.38 18.45 6.16
N ALA A 355 3.74 17.90 5.01
CA ALA A 355 4.44 18.65 3.97
C ALA A 355 3.64 19.89 3.51
N ALA A 356 4.35 20.96 3.13
CA ALA A 356 3.71 22.15 2.58
C ALA A 356 2.91 21.82 1.31
N GLY A 357 1.76 22.47 1.11
CA GLY A 357 0.85 22.20 -0.01
C GLY A 357 0.17 20.83 0.05
N CYS A 358 0.12 20.16 1.22
CA CYS A 358 -0.53 18.86 1.39
C CYS A 358 -1.59 18.88 2.49
N VAL A 359 -2.63 18.07 2.29
CA VAL A 359 -3.57 17.63 3.32
C VAL A 359 -3.55 16.11 3.42
N ARG A 360 -3.43 15.58 4.63
CA ARG A 360 -3.54 14.13 4.87
C ARG A 360 -4.98 13.78 5.20
N ILE A 361 -5.54 12.86 4.42
CA ILE A 361 -6.94 12.45 4.55
C ILE A 361 -6.98 10.94 4.77
N PRO A 362 -7.59 10.46 5.87
CA PRO A 362 -7.86 9.03 6.05
C PRO A 362 -8.70 8.47 4.90
N THR A 363 -8.30 7.35 4.31
CA THR A 363 -8.95 6.76 3.14
C THR A 363 -10.42 6.44 3.38
N GLU A 364 -10.76 6.00 4.60
CA GLU A 364 -12.14 5.74 5.02
C GLU A 364 -13.03 6.99 5.06
N TYR A 365 -12.42 8.18 5.00
CA TYR A 365 -13.04 9.50 5.15
C TYR A 365 -12.91 10.36 3.89
N ALA A 366 -12.29 9.83 2.83
CA ALA A 366 -11.97 10.57 1.62
C ALA A 366 -13.22 11.00 0.84
N GLY A 367 -14.34 10.28 0.98
CA GLY A 367 -15.54 10.52 0.17
C GLY A 367 -15.20 10.39 -1.32
N ASP A 368 -15.51 11.42 -2.11
CA ASP A 368 -15.21 11.49 -3.54
C ASP A 368 -13.85 12.14 -3.85
N THR A 369 -13.01 12.37 -2.84
CA THR A 369 -11.72 13.04 -3.00
C THR A 369 -10.73 12.13 -3.71
N ALA A 370 -10.25 12.56 -4.87
CA ALA A 370 -9.18 11.87 -5.57
C ALA A 370 -7.82 12.13 -4.90
N PHE A 371 -7.13 11.07 -4.55
CA PHE A 371 -5.78 11.14 -4.00
C PHE A 371 -4.73 11.48 -5.07
N TYR A 372 -3.66 12.15 -4.64
CA TYR A 372 -2.61 12.66 -5.52
C TYR A 372 -3.15 13.57 -6.64
N GLN A 373 -4.23 14.29 -6.35
CA GLN A 373 -4.78 15.35 -7.19
C GLN A 373 -5.00 16.60 -6.34
N SER A 374 -4.92 17.76 -6.99
CA SER A 374 -5.18 19.05 -6.36
C SER A 374 -6.66 19.17 -5.99
N ILE A 375 -6.94 19.56 -4.75
CA ILE A 375 -8.30 19.84 -4.30
C ILE A 375 -8.77 21.16 -4.93
N LYS A 376 -9.77 21.08 -5.81
CA LYS A 376 -10.31 22.25 -6.51
C LYS A 376 -10.78 23.31 -5.50
N GLY A 377 -10.26 24.54 -5.64
CA GLY A 377 -10.64 25.67 -4.79
C GLY A 377 -9.77 25.86 -3.53
N ALA A 378 -8.71 25.05 -3.35
CA ALA A 378 -7.71 25.25 -2.32
C ALA A 378 -6.34 25.54 -2.99
N ASN A 379 -5.71 26.65 -2.59
CA ASN A 379 -4.42 27.12 -3.13
C ASN A 379 -3.28 26.79 -2.20
#